data_AF-A0A7S2R481-F1
#
_entry.id   AF-A0A7S2R481-F1
#
_cell.length_a   1.000
_cell.length_b   1.000
_cell.length_c   1.000
_cell.angle_alpha   90.00
_cell.angle_beta   90.00
_cell.angle_gamma   90.00
#
_symmetry.space_group_name_H-M   'P 1'
#
loop_
_entity.id
_entity.type
_entity.pdbx_description
1 polymer ?
#
loop_
_entity_poly.entity_id
_entity_poly.type
_entity_poly.pdbx_seq_one_letter_code
_entity_poly.pdbx_strand_id
1 'polypeptide(L)'
;GVSDAPEKRVGRRSVKRGQGGGYTSVRFVPDLGRLGVTGPGIPKDDLAALHRRVYDVAACVGPEVEVYLDAHRVPVEDLQSYMAMVDTGTSADPGQELNARDGAASSSGPCLDVSK
;
A
#
# COMPACT_ATOMS: atom_id res chain seq x y z
N GLY A 1 -57.11 15.57 21.05
CA GLY A 1 -55.97 16.33 20.53
C GLY A 1 -54.72 15.72 21.09
N VAL A 2 -53.91 15.10 20.25
CA VAL A 2 -52.55 14.67 20.60
C VAL A 2 -51.64 15.52 19.73
N SER A 3 -50.91 16.42 20.38
CA SER A 3 -50.00 17.36 19.72
C SER A 3 -48.69 16.63 19.46
N ASP A 4 -48.40 16.37 18.18
CA ASP A 4 -47.11 15.86 17.71
C ASP A 4 -45.98 16.85 18.07
N ALA A 5 -44.89 16.32 18.63
CA ALA A 5 -43.70 17.09 18.95
C ALA A 5 -42.85 17.35 17.69
N PRO A 6 -42.15 18.50 17.58
CA PRO A 6 -41.40 18.84 16.38
C PRO A 6 -40.14 17.97 16.21
N GLU A 7 -40.07 17.21 15.13
CA GLU A 7 -38.89 16.47 14.70
C GLU A 7 -37.70 17.41 14.48
N LYS A 8 -36.59 17.14 15.18
CA LYS A 8 -35.36 17.92 15.10
C LYS A 8 -34.64 17.60 13.78
N ARG A 9 -34.70 18.49 12.79
CA ARG A 9 -33.97 18.36 11.52
C ARG A 9 -32.46 18.30 11.79
N VAL A 10 -31.88 17.11 11.60
CA VAL A 10 -30.42 16.93 11.54
C VAL A 10 -29.90 17.74 10.35
N GLY A 11 -29.05 18.73 10.64
CA GLY A 11 -28.43 19.59 9.64
C GLY A 11 -27.74 18.77 8.54
N ARG A 12 -28.04 19.09 7.28
CA ARG A 12 -27.49 18.41 6.10
C ARG A 12 -25.98 18.64 6.08
N ARG A 13 -25.19 17.61 6.38
CA ARG A 13 -23.72 17.68 6.28
C ARG A 13 -23.34 17.98 4.83
N SER A 14 -22.77 19.15 4.58
CA SER A 14 -22.23 19.51 3.27
C SER A 14 -20.86 18.85 3.11
N VAL A 15 -20.77 17.82 2.25
CA VAL A 15 -19.48 17.25 1.85
C VAL A 15 -18.82 18.22 0.87
N LYS A 16 -17.69 18.81 1.25
CA LYS A 16 -16.84 19.58 0.33
C LYS A 16 -16.11 18.58 -0.57
N ARG A 17 -16.28 18.71 -1.89
CA ARG A 17 -15.52 17.89 -2.86
C ARG A 17 -14.10 18.43 -2.94
N GLY A 18 -13.11 17.62 -2.58
CA GLY A 18 -11.73 17.88 -2.97
C GLY A 18 -11.61 17.80 -4.50
N GLN A 19 -10.72 18.60 -5.10
CA GLN A 19 -10.52 18.63 -6.56
C GLN A 19 -9.70 17.45 -7.09
N GLY A 20 -9.15 16.60 -6.22
CA GLY A 20 -8.43 15.39 -6.58
C GLY A 20 -9.35 14.18 -6.77
N GLY A 21 -8.85 13.17 -7.48
CA GLY A 21 -9.48 11.85 -7.52
C GLY A 21 -9.69 11.30 -6.10
N GLY A 22 -10.79 10.58 -5.87
CA GLY A 22 -11.04 9.95 -4.58
C GLY A 22 -9.99 8.87 -4.31
N TYR A 23 -9.38 8.89 -3.13
CA TYR A 23 -8.43 7.86 -2.70
C TYR A 23 -8.80 7.34 -1.32
N THR A 24 -8.33 6.15 -0.99
CA THR A 24 -8.38 5.57 0.35
C THR A 24 -6.96 5.19 0.74
N SER A 25 -6.50 5.62 1.91
CA SER A 25 -5.17 5.30 2.42
C SER A 25 -5.29 4.66 3.80
N VAL A 26 -4.60 3.54 3.99
CA VAL A 26 -4.52 2.82 5.27
C VAL A 26 -3.07 2.82 5.74
N ARG A 27 -2.84 3.38 6.93
CA ARG A 27 -1.53 3.39 7.60
C ARG A 27 -1.67 2.80 8.99
N PHE A 28 -0.85 1.82 9.32
CA PHE A 28 -0.85 1.18 10.62
C PHE A 28 0.56 0.84 11.08
N VAL A 29 0.73 0.70 12.39
CA VAL A 29 1.94 0.16 13.03
C VAL A 29 1.51 -1.17 13.66
N PRO A 30 2.07 -2.32 13.25
CA PRO A 30 1.68 -3.61 13.81
C PRO A 30 2.09 -3.72 15.28
N ASP A 31 1.24 -4.33 16.10
CA ASP A 31 1.59 -4.74 17.45
C ASP A 31 2.44 -6.02 17.38
N LEU A 32 3.74 -5.83 17.17
CA LEU A 32 4.73 -6.89 17.00
C LEU A 32 4.87 -7.77 18.26
N GLY A 33 4.61 -7.22 19.45
CA GLY A 33 4.67 -7.98 20.71
C GLY A 33 3.60 -9.07 20.76
N ARG A 34 2.39 -8.80 20.24
CA ARG A 34 1.33 -9.81 20.10
C ARG A 34 1.67 -10.91 19.08
N LEU A 35 2.53 -10.61 18.11
CA LEU A 35 3.00 -11.55 17.11
C LEU A 35 4.23 -12.36 17.58
N GLY A 36 4.70 -12.13 18.82
CA GLY A 36 5.87 -12.81 19.37
C GLY A 36 7.21 -12.29 18.83
N VAL A 37 7.22 -11.15 18.15
CA VAL A 37 8.45 -10.51 17.64
C VAL A 37 9.09 -9.69 18.76
N THR A 38 10.31 -10.07 19.13
CA THR A 38 11.06 -9.46 20.25
C THR A 38 12.16 -8.49 19.78
N GLY A 39 12.52 -8.55 18.50
CA GLY A 39 13.51 -7.68 17.88
C GLY A 39 12.95 -6.32 17.43
N PRO A 40 13.82 -5.38 17.06
CA PRO A 40 13.39 -4.10 16.50
C PRO A 40 12.81 -4.31 15.09
N GLY A 41 11.58 -3.85 14.88
CA GLY A 41 10.94 -3.85 13.57
C GLY A 41 10.47 -5.23 13.09
N ILE A 42 10.06 -5.28 11.82
CA ILE A 42 9.57 -6.50 11.17
C ILE A 42 10.79 -7.38 10.81
N PRO A 43 10.81 -8.68 11.16
CA PRO A 43 11.87 -9.59 10.76
C PRO A 43 12.04 -9.64 9.23
N LYS A 44 13.29 -9.83 8.77
CA LYS A 44 13.62 -9.78 7.34
C LYS A 44 12.78 -10.75 6.50
N ASP A 45 12.58 -11.97 6.98
CA ASP A 45 11.83 -13.01 6.25
C ASP A 45 10.34 -12.69 6.16
N ASP A 46 9.76 -12.11 7.24
CA ASP A 46 8.38 -11.64 7.25
C ASP A 46 8.20 -10.46 6.30
N LEU A 47 9.16 -9.53 6.27
CA LEU A 47 9.17 -8.40 5.35
C LEU A 47 9.28 -8.87 3.89
N ALA A 48 10.15 -9.85 3.60
CA ALA A 48 10.27 -10.46 2.27
C ALA A 48 8.96 -11.16 1.85
N ALA A 49 8.28 -11.84 2.78
CA ALA A 49 6.97 -12.42 2.52
C ALA A 49 5.90 -11.35 2.22
N LEU A 50 5.91 -10.22 2.95
CA LEU A 50 5.02 -9.08 2.67
C LEU A 50 5.31 -8.45 1.31
N HIS A 51 6.58 -8.26 0.95
CA HIS A 51 6.98 -7.77 -0.37
C HIS A 51 6.49 -8.71 -1.47
N ARG A 52 6.69 -10.02 -1.32
CA ARG A 52 6.16 -11.03 -2.25
C ARG A 52 4.63 -10.94 -2.39
N ARG A 53 3.90 -10.65 -1.31
CA ARG A 53 2.43 -10.44 -1.40
C ARG A 53 2.05 -9.25 -2.29
N VAL A 54 2.88 -8.21 -2.36
CA VAL A 54 2.64 -7.09 -3.29
C VAL A 54 2.78 -7.55 -4.75
N TYR A 55 3.74 -8.42 -5.05
CA TYR A 55 3.88 -9.04 -6.38
C TYR A 55 2.72 -9.99 -6.70
N ASP A 56 2.26 -10.78 -5.73
CA ASP A 56 1.08 -11.64 -5.89
C ASP A 56 -0.16 -10.80 -6.26
N VAL A 57 -0.37 -9.66 -5.56
CA VAL A 57 -1.48 -8.74 -5.85
C VAL A 57 -1.38 -8.20 -7.28
N ALA A 58 -0.20 -7.74 -7.71
CA ALA A 58 0.02 -7.24 -9.08
C ALA A 58 -0.37 -8.29 -10.14
N ALA A 59 0.00 -9.56 -9.92
CA ALA A 59 -0.36 -10.66 -10.82
C ALA A 59 -1.87 -10.96 -10.85
N CYS A 60 -2.58 -10.75 -9.73
CA CYS A 60 -4.00 -11.09 -9.59
C CYS A 60 -4.97 -9.98 -10.03
N VAL A 61 -4.59 -8.70 -9.90
CA VAL A 61 -5.49 -7.58 -10.22
C VAL A 61 -5.57 -7.26 -11.71
N GLY A 62 -4.60 -7.73 -12.51
CA GLY A 62 -4.55 -7.54 -13.95
C GLY A 62 -4.05 -6.15 -14.38
N PRO A 63 -4.00 -5.89 -15.70
CA PRO A 63 -3.27 -4.75 -16.26
C PRO A 63 -3.91 -3.37 -16.03
N GLU A 64 -5.16 -3.33 -15.57
CA GLU A 64 -5.88 -2.07 -15.30
C GLU A 64 -5.45 -1.40 -13.99
N VAL A 65 -4.72 -2.10 -13.13
CA VAL A 65 -4.30 -1.63 -11.81
C VAL A 65 -2.79 -1.66 -11.70
N GLU A 66 -2.17 -0.49 -11.63
CA GLU A 66 -0.73 -0.37 -11.39
C GLU A 66 -0.41 -0.52 -9.91
N VAL A 67 0.53 -1.41 -9.59
CA VAL A 67 0.95 -1.69 -8.22
C VAL A 67 2.36 -1.14 -7.98
N TYR A 68 2.54 -0.47 -6.84
CA TYR A 68 3.80 0.14 -6.43
C TYR A 68 4.22 -0.39 -5.06
N LEU A 69 5.51 -0.67 -4.90
CA LEU A 69 6.17 -0.99 -3.64
C LEU A 69 7.30 0.03 -3.43
N ASP A 70 7.29 0.74 -2.30
CA ASP A 70 8.29 1.78 -1.98
C ASP A 70 8.52 2.79 -3.12
N ALA A 71 7.42 3.26 -3.71
CA ALA A 71 7.40 4.16 -4.87
C ALA A 71 7.98 3.59 -6.19
N HIS A 72 8.35 2.32 -6.23
CA HIS A 72 8.77 1.61 -7.44
C HIS A 72 7.63 0.78 -8.02
N ARG A 73 7.40 0.88 -9.34
CA ARG A 73 6.41 0.06 -10.04
C ARG A 73 6.84 -1.40 -10.03
N VAL A 74 5.94 -2.30 -9.65
CA VAL A 74 6.19 -3.75 -9.70
C VAL A 74 6.20 -4.21 -11.16
N PRO A 75 7.24 -4.94 -11.63
CA PRO A 75 7.37 -5.35 -13.03
C PRO A 75 6.60 -6.64 -13.33
N VAL A 76 5.34 -6.71 -12.91
CA VAL A 76 4.43 -7.85 -13.12
C VAL A 76 3.08 -7.31 -13.56
N GLU A 77 2.56 -7.84 -14.66
CA GLU A 77 1.31 -7.36 -15.28
C GLU A 77 0.21 -8.43 -15.30
N ASP A 78 0.61 -9.70 -15.15
CA ASP A 78 -0.27 -10.85 -15.15
C ASP A 78 0.39 -12.05 -14.45
N LEU A 79 -0.36 -13.14 -14.35
CA LEU A 79 0.13 -14.37 -13.74
C LEU A 79 1.29 -15.01 -14.53
N GLN A 80 1.34 -14.84 -15.85
CA GLN A 80 2.38 -15.44 -16.69
C GLN A 80 3.74 -14.77 -16.47
N SER A 81 3.78 -13.44 -16.46
CA SER A 81 4.96 -12.64 -16.14
C SER A 81 5.45 -12.88 -14.71
N TYR A 82 4.52 -13.05 -13.76
CA TYR A 82 4.86 -13.46 -12.39
C TYR A 82 5.54 -14.84 -12.36
N MET A 83 4.97 -15.85 -13.02
CA MET A 83 5.55 -17.20 -13.04
C MET A 83 6.91 -17.21 -13.74
N ALA A 84 7.08 -16.47 -14.84
CA ALA A 84 8.36 -16.32 -15.52
C ALA A 84 9.46 -15.74 -14.62
N MET A 85 9.11 -14.80 -13.72
CA MET A 85 10.04 -14.28 -12.71
C MET A 85 10.47 -15.35 -11.70
N VAL A 86 9.58 -16.28 -11.35
CA VAL A 86 9.87 -17.37 -10.40
C VAL A 86 10.69 -18.48 -11.06
N ASP A 87 10.37 -18.84 -12.30
CA ASP A 87 11.03 -19.92 -13.05
C ASP A 87 12.47 -19.58 -13.45
N THR A 88 12.81 -18.30 -13.55
CA THR A 88 14.18 -17.84 -13.87
C THR A 88 15.17 -17.95 -12.71
N GLY A 89 14.72 -18.39 -11.53
CA GLY A 89 15.47 -19.24 -10.61
C GLY A 89 16.93 -18.90 -10.29
N THR A 90 17.34 -17.63 -10.33
CA THR A 90 18.70 -17.21 -9.97
C THR A 90 18.70 -16.49 -8.64
N SER A 91 18.37 -17.21 -7.55
CA SER A 91 18.83 -16.94 -6.16
C SER A 91 18.62 -15.55 -5.54
N ALA A 92 18.03 -14.61 -6.27
CA ALA A 92 17.73 -13.26 -5.85
C ALA A 92 16.25 -13.22 -5.50
N ASP A 93 15.98 -13.24 -4.19
CA ASP A 93 14.73 -12.79 -3.64
C ASP A 93 14.37 -11.42 -4.27
N PRO A 94 13.29 -11.31 -5.08
CA PRO A 94 12.94 -10.05 -5.75
C PRO A 94 12.64 -8.93 -4.75
N GLY A 95 12.42 -9.25 -3.47
CA GLY A 95 12.33 -8.28 -2.38
C GLY A 95 13.67 -7.71 -1.90
N GLN A 96 14.82 -8.22 -2.33
CA GLN A 96 16.15 -7.74 -1.89
C GLN A 96 16.76 -6.68 -2.81
N GLU A 97 16.39 -6.62 -4.09
CA GLU A 97 17.05 -5.71 -5.04
C GLU A 97 16.66 -4.23 -4.83
N LEU A 98 15.51 -3.95 -4.19
CA LEU A 98 15.11 -2.60 -3.79
C LEU A 98 15.80 -2.12 -2.49
N ASN A 99 16.11 -3.03 -1.56
CA ASN A 99 16.70 -2.70 -0.26
C ASN A 99 18.20 -2.32 -0.32
N ALA A 100 18.87 -2.55 -1.45
CA ALA A 100 20.31 -2.28 -1.61
C ALA A 100 20.63 -0.82 -2.03
N ARG A 101 19.63 0.01 -2.36
CA ARG A 101 19.84 1.38 -2.86
C ARG A 101 19.65 2.47 -1.80
N ASP A 102 19.09 2.16 -0.64
CA ASP A 102 18.78 3.16 0.42
C ASP A 102 19.94 3.46 1.39
N GLY A 103 21.17 3.10 1.01
CA GLY A 103 22.39 3.46 1.75
C GLY A 103 22.82 4.94 1.65
N ALA A 104 22.06 5.79 0.95
CA ALA A 104 22.38 7.22 0.86
C ALA A 104 21.11 8.07 0.71
N ALA A 105 20.96 9.04 1.61
CA ALA A 105 20.00 10.14 1.63
C ALA A 105 18.65 9.90 2.34
N SER A 106 18.71 9.93 3.67
CA SER A 106 17.67 10.56 4.47
C SER A 106 17.56 12.05 4.10
N SER A 107 16.62 12.41 3.25
CA SER A 107 16.05 13.76 3.24
C SER A 107 14.57 13.68 2.86
N SER A 108 13.72 14.19 3.75
CA SER A 108 12.29 14.42 3.52
C SER A 108 12.04 15.08 2.17
N GLY A 109 11.55 14.31 1.19
CA GLY A 109 11.05 14.82 -0.07
C GLY A 109 9.60 15.28 0.05
N PRO A 110 9.21 16.40 -0.58
CA PRO A 110 7.86 16.94 -0.44
C PRO A 110 6.85 16.12 -1.24
N CYS A 111 5.65 15.99 -0.68
CA CYS A 111 4.47 15.49 -1.38
C CYS A 111 4.26 16.33 -2.65
N LEU A 112 4.19 15.66 -3.81
CA LEU A 112 3.92 16.31 -5.09
C LEU A 112 2.54 16.99 -5.04
N ASP A 113 2.56 18.32 -5.01
CA ASP A 113 1.39 19.15 -5.25
C ASP A 113 1.15 19.20 -6.76
N VAL A 114 0.14 18.47 -7.23
CA VAL A 114 -0.37 18.61 -8.60
C VAL A 114 -1.40 19.73 -8.59
N SER A 115 -0.91 20.97 -8.73
CA SER A 115 -1.72 22.12 -9.10
C SER A 115 -1.65 22.33 -10.61
N LYS A 116 -2.83 22.43 -11.24
CA LYS A 116 -3.05 23.05 -12.55
C LYS A 116 -3.47 24.49 -12.35
#